data_AF-A0A830C3J0-F1
#
_entry.id   AF-A0A830C3J0-F1
#
_cell.length_a   1.000
_cell.length_b   1.000
_cell.length_c   1.000
_cell.angle_alpha   90.00
_cell.angle_beta   90.00
_cell.angle_gamma   90.00
#
_symmetry.space_group_name_H-M   'P 1'
#
loop_
_entity.id
_entity.type
_entity.pdbx_description
1 polymer ?
#
loop_
_entity_poly.entity_id
_entity_poly.type
_entity_poly.pdbx_seq_one_letter_code
_entity_poly.pdbx_strand_id
1 'polypeptide(L)'
;MQGSGDSEKLGKLKGELREAEDALVKALSVKTRKEAKRMAMMESISATKARVEELNGLVEDQRERKDEYAAIISQQFEAHKEKCAQNREHKEQIEEAISWYNRILGFRIEPGHGVKFIFTNINRDNPNEEYSFIIRHENDIYTLLNCVPHLSDTKEMVNELNKTNGLFKFVRTMREKFQESAARGIPLHRSSLDQDTSIISLSAPVSSVSTNHSYESPRSENGLQFAESNTSSRKVGKGHIIHSPQSSALRRSARLKAKN
;
A
#
# COMPACT_ATOMS: atom_id res chain seq x y z
N MET A 1 -92.03 80.84 -20.12
CA MET A 1 -91.06 79.98 -20.80
C MET A 1 -90.14 79.36 -19.75
N GLN A 2 -90.42 78.15 -19.27
CA GLN A 2 -89.69 77.53 -18.14
C GLN A 2 -89.59 75.99 -18.26
N GLY A 3 -89.68 75.42 -19.48
CA GLY A 3 -89.68 73.97 -19.71
C GLY A 3 -88.43 73.40 -20.38
N SER A 4 -87.55 74.26 -20.92
CA SER A 4 -86.37 73.82 -21.68
C SER A 4 -85.12 73.61 -20.83
N GLY A 5 -84.98 74.34 -19.71
CA GLY A 5 -83.76 74.30 -18.88
C GLY A 5 -83.67 73.12 -17.91
N ASP A 6 -84.78 72.44 -17.61
CA ASP A 6 -84.78 71.34 -16.62
C ASP A 6 -84.55 69.96 -17.26
N SER A 7 -84.94 69.78 -18.54
CA SER A 7 -84.62 68.57 -19.32
C SER A 7 -83.12 68.46 -19.62
N GLU A 8 -82.45 69.58 -19.88
CA GLU A 8 -81.01 69.65 -20.15
C GLU A 8 -80.17 69.33 -18.89
N LYS A 9 -80.58 69.85 -17.72
CA LYS A 9 -79.96 69.51 -16.43
C LYS A 9 -80.10 68.03 -16.09
N LEU A 10 -81.28 67.44 -16.32
CA LEU A 10 -81.52 66.02 -16.09
C LEU A 10 -80.65 65.14 -16.99
N GLY A 11 -80.49 65.53 -18.26
CA GLY A 11 -79.58 64.87 -19.20
C GLY A 11 -78.12 64.91 -18.72
N LYS A 12 -77.67 66.06 -18.20
CA LYS A 12 -76.33 66.24 -17.63
C LYS A 12 -76.10 65.36 -16.40
N LEU A 13 -77.03 65.36 -15.45
CA LEU A 13 -76.95 64.52 -14.24
C LEU A 13 -76.95 63.03 -14.56
N LYS A 14 -77.71 62.60 -15.58
CA LYS A 14 -77.69 61.21 -16.05
C LYS A 14 -76.35 60.83 -16.70
N GLY A 15 -75.73 61.77 -17.43
CA GLY A 15 -74.39 61.63 -17.97
C GLY A 15 -73.34 61.47 -16.87
N GLU A 16 -73.37 62.35 -15.86
CA GLU A 16 -72.46 62.30 -14.70
C GLU A 16 -72.64 61.02 -13.88
N LEU A 17 -73.88 60.54 -13.70
CA LEU A 17 -74.16 59.27 -13.03
C LEU A 17 -73.52 58.10 -13.79
N ARG A 18 -73.68 58.06 -15.11
CA ARG A 18 -73.10 57.00 -15.95
C ARG A 18 -71.57 57.02 -15.92
N GLU A 19 -70.97 58.21 -15.93
CA GLU A 19 -69.51 58.36 -15.80
C GLU A 19 -69.00 57.89 -14.44
N ALA A 20 -69.71 58.21 -13.35
CA ALA A 20 -69.38 57.73 -12.01
C ALA A 20 -69.52 56.21 -11.87
N GLU A 21 -70.54 55.61 -12.47
CA GLU A 21 -70.73 54.16 -12.54
C GLU A 21 -69.58 53.47 -13.31
N ASP A 22 -69.21 53.97 -14.49
CA ASP A 22 -68.09 53.45 -15.28
C ASP A 22 -66.75 53.58 -14.52
N ALA A 23 -66.54 54.70 -13.83
CA ALA A 23 -65.36 54.91 -12.99
C ALA A 23 -65.31 53.93 -11.81
N LEU A 24 -66.45 53.64 -11.17
CA LEU A 24 -66.57 52.66 -10.10
C LEU A 24 -66.25 51.24 -10.61
N VAL A 25 -66.83 50.84 -11.74
CA VAL A 25 -66.55 49.54 -12.36
C VAL A 25 -65.06 49.39 -12.68
N LYS A 26 -64.44 50.43 -13.25
CA LYS A 26 -63.01 50.47 -13.53
C LYS A 26 -62.17 50.38 -12.26
N ALA A 27 -62.53 51.12 -11.20
CA ALA A 27 -61.84 51.06 -9.91
C ALA A 27 -61.93 49.68 -9.25
N LEU A 28 -63.11 49.05 -9.30
CA LEU A 28 -63.32 47.68 -8.81
C LEU A 28 -62.45 46.67 -9.58
N SER A 29 -62.38 46.77 -10.91
CA SER A 29 -61.53 45.89 -11.72
C SER A 29 -60.04 46.00 -11.34
N VAL A 30 -59.55 47.23 -11.11
CA VAL A 30 -58.17 47.48 -10.67
C VAL A 30 -57.95 46.94 -9.26
N LYS A 31 -58.91 47.07 -8.35
CA LYS A 31 -58.84 46.54 -6.99
C LYS A 31 -58.74 45.02 -6.99
N THR A 32 -59.62 44.32 -7.71
CA THR A 32 -59.61 42.85 -7.82
C THR A 32 -58.29 42.36 -8.41
N ARG A 33 -57.75 43.03 -9.44
CA ARG A 33 -56.44 42.70 -10.01
C ARG A 33 -55.30 42.89 -9.01
N LYS A 34 -55.30 43.99 -8.25
CA LYS A 34 -54.28 44.24 -7.20
C LYS A 34 -54.34 43.19 -6.11
N GLU A 35 -55.54 42.79 -5.70
CA GLU A 35 -55.74 41.77 -4.68
C GLU A 35 -55.29 40.39 -5.15
N ALA A 36 -55.65 39.99 -6.37
CA ALA A 36 -55.16 38.74 -6.97
C ALA A 36 -53.63 38.68 -7.02
N LYS A 37 -52.96 39.79 -7.36
CA LYS A 37 -51.48 39.88 -7.33
C LYS A 37 -50.91 39.73 -5.92
N ARG A 38 -51.56 40.30 -4.90
CA ARG A 38 -51.13 40.16 -3.50
C ARG A 38 -51.25 38.71 -3.03
N MET A 39 -52.36 38.04 -3.34
CA MET A 39 -52.57 36.64 -3.00
C MET A 39 -51.54 35.73 -3.66
N ALA A 40 -51.29 35.89 -4.97
CA ALA A 40 -50.27 35.12 -5.68
C ALA A 40 -48.86 35.32 -5.09
N MET A 41 -48.53 36.55 -4.64
CA MET A 41 -47.26 36.83 -3.99
C MET A 41 -47.16 36.18 -2.60
N MET A 42 -48.25 36.17 -1.82
CA MET A 42 -48.30 35.53 -0.50
C MET A 42 -48.15 34.00 -0.62
N GLU A 43 -48.78 33.38 -1.61
CA GLU A 43 -48.60 31.97 -1.93
C GLU A 43 -47.15 31.66 -2.33
N SER A 44 -46.55 32.49 -3.20
CA SER A 44 -45.15 32.36 -3.60
C SER A 44 -44.18 32.47 -2.41
N ILE A 45 -44.43 33.40 -1.47
CA ILE A 45 -43.63 33.57 -0.26
C ILE A 45 -43.77 32.33 0.63
N SER A 46 -45.00 31.83 0.81
CA SER A 46 -45.29 30.65 1.62
C SER A 46 -44.63 29.40 1.05
N ALA A 47 -44.71 29.21 -0.27
CA ALA A 47 -44.04 28.11 -0.97
C ALA A 47 -42.51 28.20 -0.85
N THR A 48 -41.95 29.40 -0.97
CA THR A 48 -40.51 29.61 -0.79
C THR A 48 -40.07 29.31 0.65
N LYS A 49 -40.85 29.72 1.65
CA LYS A 49 -40.57 29.43 3.06
C LYS A 49 -40.59 27.93 3.35
N ALA A 50 -41.57 27.21 2.82
CA ALA A 50 -41.65 25.76 2.96
C ALA A 50 -40.41 25.07 2.37
N ARG A 51 -39.96 25.52 1.20
CA ARG A 51 -38.75 25.00 0.54
C ARG A 51 -37.47 25.29 1.34
N VAL A 52 -37.37 26.47 1.95
CA VAL A 52 -36.21 26.80 2.81
C VAL A 52 -36.15 25.87 4.01
N GLU A 53 -37.28 25.60 4.65
CA GLU A 53 -37.34 24.69 5.80
C GLU A 53 -36.94 23.25 5.42
N GLU A 54 -37.43 22.76 4.28
CA GLU A 54 -37.04 21.44 3.75
C GLU A 54 -35.53 21.35 3.49
N LEU A 55 -34.95 22.38 2.86
CA LEU A 55 -33.51 22.43 2.60
C LEU A 55 -32.69 22.50 3.88
N ASN A 56 -33.14 23.24 4.89
CA ASN A 56 -32.48 23.29 6.19
C ASN A 56 -32.46 21.91 6.86
N GLY A 57 -33.60 21.20 6.84
CA GLY A 57 -33.67 19.83 7.36
C GLY A 57 -32.70 18.88 6.65
N LEU A 58 -32.60 18.97 5.31
CA LEU A 58 -31.65 18.17 4.54
C LEU A 58 -30.19 18.49 4.87
N VAL A 59 -29.86 19.77 5.08
CA VAL A 59 -28.49 20.19 5.44
C VAL A 59 -28.10 19.64 6.81
N GLU A 60 -29.03 19.64 7.77
CA GLU A 60 -28.74 19.13 9.11
C GLU A 60 -28.58 17.60 9.10
N ASP A 61 -29.44 16.85 8.39
CA ASP A 61 -29.24 15.41 8.18
C ASP A 61 -27.89 15.09 7.52
N GLN A 62 -27.48 15.89 6.54
CA GLN A 62 -26.17 15.73 5.91
C GLN A 62 -25.02 16.00 6.87
N ARG A 63 -25.15 17.00 7.75
CA ARG A 63 -24.16 17.32 8.78
C ARG A 63 -24.02 16.15 9.76
N GLU A 64 -25.15 15.67 10.30
CA GLU A 64 -25.18 14.55 11.25
C GLU A 64 -24.53 13.31 10.66
N ARG A 65 -24.89 12.92 9.43
CA ARG A 65 -24.26 11.79 8.74
C ARG A 65 -22.76 11.97 8.54
N LYS A 66 -22.33 13.16 8.12
CA LYS A 66 -20.90 13.45 7.94
C LYS A 66 -20.13 13.36 9.26
N ASP A 67 -20.74 13.81 10.35
CA ASP A 67 -20.13 13.73 11.69
C ASP A 67 -20.10 12.28 12.21
N GLU A 68 -21.13 11.46 11.93
CA GLU A 68 -21.14 10.02 12.20
C GLU A 68 -20.01 9.29 11.45
N TYR A 69 -19.88 9.53 10.14
CA TYR A 69 -18.77 8.95 9.36
C TYR A 69 -17.41 9.41 9.89
N ALA A 70 -17.26 10.69 10.25
CA ALA A 70 -16.02 11.20 10.83
C ALA A 70 -15.68 10.49 12.15
N ALA A 71 -16.68 10.23 13.00
CA ALA A 71 -16.50 9.48 14.25
C ALA A 71 -16.09 8.02 13.99
N ILE A 72 -16.73 7.34 13.04
CA ILE A 72 -16.39 5.96 12.66
C ILE A 72 -14.95 5.88 12.12
N ILE A 73 -14.58 6.78 11.21
CA ILE A 73 -13.22 6.82 10.64
C ILE A 73 -12.19 7.09 11.74
N SER A 74 -12.46 8.03 12.64
CA SER A 74 -11.55 8.36 13.75
C SER A 74 -11.35 7.18 14.69
N GLN A 75 -12.43 6.47 15.05
CA GLN A 75 -12.37 5.29 15.89
C GLN A 75 -11.56 4.16 15.23
N GLN A 76 -11.79 3.89 13.95
CA GLN A 76 -11.05 2.87 13.20
C GLN A 76 -9.56 3.22 13.08
N PHE A 77 -9.25 4.50 12.87
CA PHE A 77 -7.87 4.96 12.77
C PHE A 77 -7.10 4.75 14.08
N GLU A 78 -7.67 5.14 15.22
CA GLU A 78 -7.01 4.95 16.53
C GLU A 78 -6.85 3.46 16.88
N ALA A 79 -7.88 2.64 16.64
CA ALA A 79 -7.77 1.19 16.87
C ALA A 79 -6.68 0.54 15.99
N HIS A 80 -6.56 0.97 14.73
CA HIS A 80 -5.52 0.50 13.84
C HIS A 80 -4.12 0.95 14.28
N LYS A 81 -3.99 2.21 14.72
CA LYS A 81 -2.74 2.79 15.20
C LYS A 81 -2.21 2.07 16.45
N GLU A 82 -3.08 1.78 17.42
CA GLU A 82 -2.72 1.01 18.61
C GLU A 82 -2.23 -0.40 18.24
N LYS A 83 -2.97 -1.11 17.38
CA LYS A 83 -2.56 -2.43 16.89
C LYS A 83 -1.23 -2.40 16.15
N CYS A 84 -0.98 -1.36 15.35
CA CYS A 84 0.30 -1.18 14.67
C CYS A 84 1.45 -0.93 15.66
N ALA A 85 1.21 -0.14 16.70
CA ALA A 85 2.21 0.11 17.75
C ALA A 85 2.57 -1.19 18.49
N GLN A 86 1.57 -1.96 18.91
CA GLN A 86 1.78 -3.26 19.57
C GLN A 86 2.52 -4.26 18.66
N ASN A 87 2.15 -4.34 17.38
CA ASN A 87 2.83 -5.22 16.43
C ASN A 87 4.30 -4.80 16.20
N ARG A 88 4.57 -3.49 16.19
CA ARG A 88 5.93 -2.97 16.09
C ARG A 88 6.75 -3.35 17.32
N GLU A 89 6.24 -3.14 18.52
CA GLU A 89 6.92 -3.50 19.76
C GLU A 89 7.21 -5.00 19.83
N HIS A 90 6.22 -5.84 19.52
CA HIS A 90 6.39 -7.29 19.47
C HIS A 90 7.44 -7.73 18.42
N LYS A 91 7.48 -7.06 17.26
CA LYS A 91 8.50 -7.30 16.24
C LYS A 91 9.90 -6.92 16.75
N GLU A 92 10.04 -5.76 17.40
CA GLU A 92 11.31 -5.31 17.98
C GLU A 92 11.81 -6.28 19.06
N GLN A 93 10.92 -6.79 19.92
CA GLN A 93 11.25 -7.82 20.92
C GLN A 93 11.72 -9.14 20.27
N ILE A 94 11.07 -9.58 19.19
CA ILE A 94 11.51 -10.78 18.44
C ILE A 94 12.88 -10.54 17.81
N GLU A 95 13.12 -9.39 17.19
CA GLU A 95 14.40 -9.06 16.55
C GLU A 95 15.54 -8.96 17.58
N GLU A 96 15.26 -8.40 18.75
CA GLU A 96 16.20 -8.37 19.88
C GLU A 96 16.51 -9.79 20.37
N ALA A 97 15.50 -10.63 20.57
CA ALA A 97 15.67 -12.01 20.97
C ALA A 97 16.50 -12.79 19.93
N ILE A 98 16.18 -12.67 18.64
CA ILE A 98 16.95 -13.29 17.54
C ILE A 98 18.40 -12.81 17.57
N SER A 99 18.64 -11.51 17.74
CA SER A 99 19.99 -10.95 17.81
C SER A 99 20.77 -11.47 19.01
N TRP A 100 20.11 -11.59 20.17
CA TRP A 100 20.70 -12.17 21.37
C TRP A 100 21.08 -13.64 21.16
N TYR A 101 20.18 -14.46 20.63
CA TYR A 101 20.46 -15.87 20.33
C TYR A 101 21.56 -16.02 19.28
N ASN A 102 21.54 -15.22 18.21
CA ASN A 102 22.56 -15.25 17.17
C ASN A 102 23.95 -14.97 17.73
N ARG A 103 24.04 -13.98 18.63
CA ARG A 103 25.29 -13.61 19.30
C ARG A 103 25.77 -14.68 20.27
N ILE A 104 24.90 -15.15 21.16
CA ILE A 104 25.28 -16.07 22.24
C ILE A 104 25.61 -17.46 21.70
N LEU A 105 24.86 -17.94 20.71
CA LEU A 105 25.07 -19.27 20.13
C LEU A 105 26.13 -19.26 19.03
N GLY A 106 26.48 -18.09 18.48
CA GLY A 106 27.27 -17.98 17.25
C GLY A 106 26.56 -18.73 16.12
N PHE A 107 25.25 -18.55 15.99
CA PHE A 107 24.40 -19.35 15.12
C PHE A 107 23.31 -18.49 14.52
N ARG A 108 23.24 -18.39 13.19
CA ARG A 108 22.19 -17.66 12.49
C ARG A 108 21.60 -18.49 11.35
N ILE A 109 20.39 -18.14 10.96
CA ILE A 109 19.65 -18.79 9.89
C ILE A 109 19.30 -17.75 8.83
N GLU A 110 19.63 -18.03 7.58
CA GLU A 110 19.32 -17.19 6.43
C GLU A 110 18.33 -17.92 5.50
N PRO A 111 17.18 -17.31 5.15
CA PRO A 111 16.24 -17.87 4.18
C PRO A 111 16.77 -17.72 2.74
N GLY A 112 16.39 -18.66 1.86
CA GLY A 112 16.80 -18.66 0.45
C GLY A 112 16.22 -19.84 -0.33
N HIS A 113 16.93 -20.30 -1.38
CA HIS A 113 16.55 -21.50 -2.14
C HIS A 113 16.51 -22.78 -1.30
N GLY A 114 17.21 -22.76 -0.17
CA GLY A 114 16.98 -23.61 0.99
C GLY A 114 17.18 -22.76 2.26
N VAL A 115 17.11 -23.40 3.42
CA VAL A 115 17.44 -22.74 4.68
C VAL A 115 18.93 -22.89 4.93
N LYS A 116 19.65 -21.77 5.03
CA LYS A 116 21.09 -21.74 5.29
C LYS A 116 21.34 -21.58 6.78
N PHE A 117 22.00 -22.56 7.36
CA PHE A 117 22.44 -22.59 8.76
C PHE A 117 23.89 -22.14 8.80
N ILE A 118 24.21 -21.15 9.63
CA ILE A 118 25.55 -20.56 9.69
C ILE A 118 26.00 -20.50 11.13
N PHE A 119 27.20 -21.02 11.37
CA PHE A 119 27.86 -21.03 12.65
C PHE A 119 29.11 -20.16 12.60
N THR A 120 29.29 -19.39 13.67
CA THR A 120 30.53 -18.71 14.06
C THR A 120 30.95 -19.27 15.41
N ASN A 121 32.08 -18.79 15.96
CA ASN A 121 32.65 -19.28 17.22
C ASN A 121 32.92 -20.80 17.20
N ILE A 122 33.27 -21.33 16.03
CA ILE A 122 33.68 -22.73 15.85
C ILE A 122 35.20 -22.84 16.01
N ASN A 123 35.93 -22.09 15.19
CA ASN A 123 37.38 -21.99 15.26
C ASN A 123 37.77 -21.00 16.36
N ARG A 124 38.60 -21.44 17.31
CA ARG A 124 39.07 -20.59 18.42
C ARG A 124 40.07 -19.53 17.96
N ASP A 125 40.85 -19.83 16.93
CA ASP A 125 41.87 -18.93 16.40
C ASP A 125 41.24 -17.84 15.51
N ASN A 126 40.12 -18.17 14.86
CA ASN A 126 39.32 -17.23 14.08
C ASN A 126 37.83 -17.36 14.40
N PRO A 127 37.34 -16.72 15.49
CA PRO A 127 35.95 -16.84 15.93
C PRO A 127 34.91 -16.33 14.91
N ASN A 128 35.33 -15.44 14.01
CA ASN A 128 34.48 -14.88 12.95
C ASN A 128 34.43 -15.77 11.70
N GLU A 129 35.19 -16.86 11.65
CA GLU A 129 35.13 -17.82 10.55
C GLU A 129 33.75 -18.46 10.49
N GLU A 130 33.17 -18.49 9.28
CA GLU A 130 31.82 -19.01 9.06
C GLU A 130 31.84 -20.44 8.56
N TYR A 131 31.09 -21.28 9.25
CA TYR A 131 30.82 -22.67 8.87
C TYR A 131 29.34 -22.76 8.55
N SER A 132 28.97 -23.26 7.38
CA SER A 132 27.58 -23.22 6.96
C SER A 132 27.15 -24.44 6.17
N PHE A 133 25.86 -24.71 6.21
CA PHE A 133 25.22 -25.67 5.31
C PHE A 133 23.85 -25.17 4.88
N ILE A 134 23.38 -25.65 3.74
CA ILE A 134 22.06 -25.29 3.19
C ILE A 134 21.26 -26.57 3.04
N ILE A 135 20.09 -26.60 3.66
CA ILE A 135 19.17 -27.73 3.56
C ILE A 135 17.85 -27.28 2.94
N ARG A 136 17.30 -28.11 2.06
CA ARG A 136 15.97 -27.92 1.46
C ARG A 136 15.09 -29.09 1.85
N HIS A 137 13.86 -28.79 2.25
CA HIS A 137 12.85 -29.79 2.57
C HIS A 137 11.76 -29.72 1.50
N GLU A 138 11.62 -30.79 0.71
CA GLU A 138 10.64 -30.87 -0.38
C GLU A 138 10.15 -32.33 -0.50
N ASN A 139 8.84 -32.51 -0.70
CA ASN A 139 8.21 -33.84 -0.79
C ASN A 139 8.57 -34.75 0.41
N ASP A 140 8.55 -34.19 1.63
CA ASP A 140 8.91 -34.86 2.88
C ASP A 140 10.34 -35.44 2.93
N ILE A 141 11.22 -34.91 2.07
CA ILE A 141 12.63 -35.30 2.00
C ILE A 141 13.51 -34.06 2.17
N TYR A 142 14.43 -34.15 3.11
CA TYR A 142 15.54 -33.23 3.28
C TYR A 142 16.66 -33.55 2.29
N THR A 143 17.16 -32.51 1.63
CA THR A 143 18.29 -32.54 0.72
C THR A 143 19.33 -31.51 1.15
N LEU A 144 20.60 -31.92 1.20
CA LEU A 144 21.72 -31.02 1.50
C LEU A 144 22.19 -30.39 0.18
N LEU A 145 21.99 -29.07 0.04
CA LEU A 145 22.36 -28.33 -1.17
C LEU A 145 23.81 -27.87 -1.15
N ASN A 146 24.32 -27.48 0.02
CA ASN A 146 25.69 -27.00 0.19
C ASN A 146 26.19 -27.24 1.61
N CYS A 147 27.50 -27.42 1.79
CA CYS A 147 28.16 -27.55 3.08
C CYS A 147 29.60 -27.02 2.97
N VAL A 148 29.93 -26.00 3.76
CA VAL A 148 31.22 -25.32 3.76
C VAL A 148 31.73 -25.20 5.21
N PRO A 149 32.89 -25.78 5.55
CA PRO A 149 33.70 -26.68 4.75
C PRO A 149 32.98 -28.01 4.45
N HIS A 150 33.47 -28.74 3.44
CA HIS A 150 32.90 -30.05 3.10
C HIS A 150 33.15 -31.05 4.24
N LEU A 151 32.13 -31.84 4.58
CA LEU A 151 32.18 -32.86 5.63
C LEU A 151 31.88 -34.23 4.99
N SER A 152 32.74 -35.23 5.25
CA SER A 152 32.63 -36.59 4.69
C SER A 152 31.33 -37.31 5.08
N ASP A 153 30.85 -37.05 6.29
CA ASP A 153 29.77 -37.84 6.92
C ASP A 153 28.37 -37.32 6.56
N THR A 154 28.29 -36.28 5.72
CA THR A 154 27.05 -35.55 5.41
C THR A 154 25.96 -36.43 4.82
N LYS A 155 26.31 -37.40 3.97
CA LYS A 155 25.35 -38.32 3.35
C LYS A 155 24.63 -39.19 4.38
N GLU A 156 25.35 -39.71 5.36
CA GLU A 156 24.77 -40.54 6.43
C GLU A 156 23.89 -39.71 7.35
N MET A 157 24.32 -38.50 7.69
CA MET A 157 23.56 -37.58 8.53
C MET A 157 22.24 -37.16 7.87
N VAL A 158 22.23 -36.89 6.56
CA VAL A 158 20.99 -36.57 5.83
C VAL A 158 20.07 -37.79 5.76
N ASN A 159 20.62 -39.00 5.60
CA ASN A 159 19.83 -40.22 5.64
C ASN A 159 19.18 -40.46 7.01
N GLU A 160 19.91 -40.18 8.11
CA GLU A 160 19.34 -40.24 9.46
C GLU A 160 18.26 -39.17 9.66
N LEU A 161 18.48 -37.94 9.18
CA LEU A 161 17.51 -36.86 9.24
C LEU A 161 16.21 -37.24 8.53
N ASN A 162 16.29 -37.81 7.32
CA ASN A 162 15.13 -38.28 6.58
C ASN A 162 14.38 -39.44 7.25
N LYS A 163 15.07 -40.26 8.07
CA LYS A 163 14.44 -41.35 8.83
C LYS A 163 13.77 -40.88 10.11
N THR A 164 14.36 -39.88 10.78
CA THR A 164 13.96 -39.46 12.14
C THR A 164 13.18 -38.15 12.17
N ASN A 165 13.24 -37.35 11.10
CA ASN A 165 12.79 -35.96 11.05
C ASN A 165 13.40 -35.08 12.17
N GLY A 166 14.58 -35.47 12.66
CA GLY A 166 15.24 -34.86 13.83
C GLY A 166 16.12 -33.66 13.49
N LEU A 167 15.55 -32.55 12.99
CA LEU A 167 16.34 -31.38 12.54
C LEU A 167 17.23 -30.79 13.65
N PHE A 168 16.74 -30.67 14.88
CA PHE A 168 17.54 -30.15 16.00
C PHE A 168 18.78 -31.00 16.29
N LYS A 169 18.62 -32.33 16.26
CA LYS A 169 19.73 -33.27 16.43
C LYS A 169 20.73 -33.12 15.29
N PHE A 170 20.23 -33.07 14.06
CA PHE A 170 21.07 -32.88 12.86
C PHE A 170 21.90 -31.59 12.92
N VAL A 171 21.28 -30.44 13.26
CA VAL A 171 21.97 -29.14 13.38
C VAL A 171 23.07 -29.20 14.45
N ARG A 172 22.80 -29.85 15.58
CA ARG A 172 23.79 -30.04 16.65
C ARG A 172 24.97 -30.89 16.20
N THR A 173 24.71 -32.03 15.54
CA THR A 173 25.76 -32.90 15.00
C THR A 173 26.57 -32.20 13.91
N MET A 174 25.94 -31.38 13.04
CA MET A 174 26.67 -30.57 12.06
C MET A 174 27.66 -29.61 12.74
N ARG A 175 27.24 -28.98 13.84
CA ARG A 175 28.14 -28.10 14.62
C ARG A 175 29.33 -28.86 15.20
N GLU A 176 29.09 -30.04 15.79
CA GLU A 176 30.14 -30.90 16.33
C GLU A 176 31.14 -31.31 15.24
N LYS A 177 30.65 -31.68 14.06
CA LYS A 177 31.51 -32.04 12.91
C LYS A 177 32.34 -30.86 12.38
N PHE A 178 31.77 -29.66 12.36
CA PHE A 178 32.54 -28.46 12.04
C PHE A 178 33.63 -28.17 13.08
N GLN A 179 33.35 -28.37 14.37
CA GLN A 179 34.36 -28.23 15.43
C GLN A 179 35.49 -29.26 15.29
N GLU A 180 35.17 -30.52 15.00
CA GLU A 180 36.15 -31.57 14.70
C GLU A 180 37.03 -31.20 13.49
N SER A 181 36.42 -30.68 12.42
CA SER A 181 37.12 -30.26 11.22
C SER A 181 38.06 -29.07 11.48
N ALA A 182 37.60 -28.07 12.25
CA ALA A 182 38.39 -26.91 12.62
C ALA A 182 39.60 -27.30 13.48
N ALA A 183 39.42 -28.20 14.45
CA ALA A 183 40.49 -28.70 15.32
C ALA A 183 41.56 -29.50 14.56
N ARG A 184 41.19 -30.14 13.45
CA ARG A 184 42.12 -30.89 12.59
C ARG A 184 42.93 -29.99 11.63
N GLY A 185 42.62 -28.70 11.56
CA GLY A 185 43.38 -27.73 10.75
C GLY A 185 43.36 -28.00 9.25
N ILE A 186 42.33 -28.67 8.73
CA ILE A 186 42.24 -28.95 7.28
C ILE A 186 42.10 -27.61 6.55
N PRO A 187 43.05 -27.21 5.69
CA PRO A 187 42.92 -26.00 4.89
C PRO A 187 41.70 -26.15 3.97
N LEU A 188 40.98 -25.05 3.71
CA LEU A 188 39.97 -24.98 2.65
C LEU A 188 40.60 -25.43 1.32
N HIS A 189 40.49 -26.71 0.97
CA HIS A 189 40.88 -27.19 -0.34
C HIS A 189 39.76 -26.79 -1.29
N ARG A 190 39.96 -25.67 -2.00
CA ARG A 190 39.22 -25.38 -3.24
C ARG A 190 39.24 -26.64 -4.08
N SER A 191 38.08 -27.22 -4.36
CA SER A 191 37.97 -28.21 -5.44
C SER A 191 38.04 -27.43 -6.76
N SER A 192 39.24 -27.20 -7.28
CA SER A 192 39.42 -27.15 -8.74
C SER A 192 40.12 -28.45 -9.12
N LEU A 193 39.29 -29.44 -9.41
CA LEU A 193 39.70 -30.62 -10.14
C LEU A 193 40.06 -30.14 -11.55
N ASP A 194 41.35 -30.08 -11.87
CA ASP A 194 41.77 -30.20 -13.27
C ASP A 194 42.92 -31.20 -13.31
N GLN A 195 42.66 -32.26 -14.08
CA GLN A 195 43.43 -33.49 -14.07
C GLN A 195 44.71 -33.33 -14.89
N ASP A 196 45.78 -33.87 -14.34
CA ASP A 196 47.07 -34.09 -14.96
C ASP A 196 46.95 -34.62 -16.40
N THR A 197 47.39 -33.82 -17.38
CA THR A 197 47.89 -34.35 -18.65
C THR A 197 49.41 -34.34 -18.60
N SER A 198 49.95 -35.49 -18.19
CA SER A 198 51.38 -35.79 -18.32
C SER A 198 51.73 -36.04 -19.79
N ILE A 199 52.57 -35.21 -20.39
CA ILE A 199 53.37 -35.58 -21.57
C ILE A 199 54.82 -35.15 -21.34
N ILE A 200 55.69 -36.15 -21.35
CA ILE A 200 57.15 -36.07 -21.28
C ILE A 200 57.69 -35.67 -22.67
N SER A 201 58.65 -34.74 -22.77
CA SER A 201 59.62 -34.72 -23.88
C SER A 201 60.88 -33.86 -23.60
N LEU A 202 61.95 -34.59 -23.29
CA LEU A 202 63.39 -34.48 -23.62
C LEU A 202 64.04 -33.10 -23.99
N SER A 203 65.10 -32.80 -23.22
CA SER A 203 66.29 -31.94 -23.37
C SER A 203 66.89 -31.85 -24.80
N ALA A 204 67.68 -30.87 -25.29
CA ALA A 204 68.37 -29.60 -24.90
C ALA A 204 69.02 -29.01 -26.21
N PRO A 205 70.02 -28.08 -26.27
CA PRO A 205 70.40 -26.86 -25.50
C PRO A 205 70.73 -25.59 -26.39
N VAL A 206 71.12 -24.48 -25.73
CA VAL A 206 71.93 -23.27 -26.16
C VAL A 206 71.42 -22.38 -27.33
N SER A 207 71.51 -21.03 -27.36
CA SER A 207 72.38 -20.04 -26.69
C SER A 207 71.77 -18.62 -26.73
N SER A 208 72.12 -17.81 -25.72
CA SER A 208 72.24 -16.33 -25.61
C SER A 208 71.44 -15.35 -26.50
N VAL A 209 70.83 -14.33 -25.86
CA VAL A 209 71.21 -12.90 -25.96
C VAL A 209 70.37 -12.06 -24.98
N SER A 210 71.06 -11.14 -24.30
CA SER A 210 70.56 -10.14 -23.35
C SER A 210 69.88 -8.95 -24.05
N THR A 211 68.92 -8.29 -23.37
CA THR A 211 68.97 -6.85 -22.97
C THR A 211 67.58 -6.18 -22.94
N ASN A 212 67.20 -5.75 -21.73
CA ASN A 212 66.46 -4.56 -21.29
C ASN A 212 65.01 -4.25 -21.72
N HIS A 213 64.20 -4.06 -20.66
CA HIS A 213 63.36 -2.87 -20.38
C HIS A 213 62.18 -2.64 -21.36
N SER A 214 60.93 -2.73 -20.92
CA SER A 214 60.31 -1.61 -20.20
C SER A 214 59.02 -2.05 -19.50
N TYR A 215 58.82 -1.47 -18.32
CA TYR A 215 57.54 -1.36 -17.64
C TYR A 215 56.52 -0.63 -18.53
N GLU A 216 55.26 -1.05 -18.52
CA GLU A 216 54.13 -0.12 -18.50
C GLU A 216 52.86 -0.84 -18.06
N SER A 217 52.45 -0.53 -16.83
CA SER A 217 51.06 -0.58 -16.42
C SER A 217 50.46 0.80 -16.75
N PRO A 218 49.16 0.89 -17.06
CA PRO A 218 48.40 1.75 -16.18
C PRO A 218 47.11 1.11 -15.68
N ARG A 219 46.94 1.36 -14.39
CA ARG A 219 45.73 1.32 -13.59
C ARG A 219 44.81 2.47 -14.01
N SER A 220 43.50 2.22 -13.91
CA SER A 220 42.41 3.11 -13.49
C SER A 220 42.56 4.63 -13.65
N GLU A 221 41.55 5.28 -14.24
CA GLU A 221 40.87 6.38 -13.52
C GLU A 221 39.48 6.75 -14.06
N ASN A 222 38.75 7.40 -13.16
CA ASN A 222 37.34 7.74 -13.12
C ASN A 222 36.96 8.98 -13.97
N GLY A 223 35.65 9.19 -14.14
CA GLY A 223 35.03 10.50 -14.37
C GLY A 223 33.60 10.34 -14.92
N LEU A 224 32.55 10.39 -14.09
CA LEU A 224 31.81 11.55 -13.57
C LEU A 224 30.80 12.20 -14.54
N GLN A 225 29.59 12.42 -13.99
CA GLN A 225 28.56 13.42 -14.33
C GLN A 225 27.68 13.16 -15.56
N PHE A 226 26.41 13.59 -15.67
CA PHE A 226 25.31 14.07 -14.81
C PHE A 226 24.19 14.37 -15.83
N ALA A 227 22.91 14.06 -15.60
CA ALA A 227 21.79 14.76 -16.26
C ALA A 227 20.43 14.34 -15.70
N GLU A 228 19.86 15.20 -14.85
CA GLU A 228 18.42 15.36 -14.70
C GLU A 228 17.78 15.79 -16.03
N SER A 229 16.52 15.41 -16.24
CA SER A 229 15.63 16.12 -17.16
C SER A 229 14.21 16.09 -16.63
N ASN A 230 13.85 17.15 -15.91
CA ASN A 230 12.50 17.64 -15.74
C ASN A 230 12.06 18.27 -17.08
N THR A 231 10.90 17.90 -17.61
CA THR A 231 10.16 18.76 -18.56
C THR A 231 8.67 18.76 -18.26
N SER A 232 8.11 19.95 -18.43
CA SER A 232 6.81 20.42 -17.94
C SER A 232 5.75 20.51 -19.04
N SER A 233 4.48 20.63 -18.59
CA SER A 233 3.44 21.56 -19.09
C SER A 233 2.36 21.11 -20.09
N ARG A 234 1.09 21.18 -19.61
CA ARG A 234 -0.15 21.83 -20.18
C ARG A 234 -0.68 21.33 -21.56
N LYS A 235 -1.98 21.24 -21.91
CA LYS A 235 -3.26 21.81 -21.43
C LYS A 235 -4.45 21.18 -22.23
N VAL A 236 -5.64 21.15 -21.61
CA VAL A 236 -7.03 21.39 -22.15
C VAL A 236 -7.76 20.35 -23.03
N GLY A 237 -8.97 19.98 -22.58
CA GLY A 237 -10.11 19.56 -23.40
C GLY A 237 -11.38 19.29 -22.57
N LYS A 238 -12.51 19.91 -22.91
CA LYS A 238 -13.79 20.04 -22.17
C LYS A 238 -14.80 18.91 -22.50
N GLY A 239 -15.76 18.69 -21.57
CA GLY A 239 -17.13 18.18 -21.86
C GLY A 239 -17.58 17.07 -20.91
N HIS A 240 -18.42 17.32 -19.89
CA HIS A 240 -19.90 17.40 -19.83
C HIS A 240 -20.63 16.08 -19.49
N ILE A 241 -21.27 16.10 -18.31
CA ILE A 241 -22.59 15.58 -17.93
C ILE A 241 -22.81 14.06 -17.78
N ILE A 242 -22.93 13.67 -16.50
CA ILE A 242 -23.98 12.87 -15.82
C ILE A 242 -24.55 11.66 -16.57
N HIS A 243 -24.51 10.47 -15.95
CA HIS A 243 -25.66 9.61 -15.63
C HIS A 243 -25.17 8.36 -14.86
N SER A 244 -25.52 8.25 -13.58
CA SER A 244 -25.62 6.94 -12.91
C SER A 244 -26.92 6.28 -13.36
N PRO A 245 -26.97 4.94 -13.39
CA PRO A 245 -27.80 4.31 -12.38
C PRO A 245 -27.28 2.95 -11.85
N GLN A 246 -27.60 2.74 -10.57
CA GLN A 246 -28.03 1.48 -9.96
C GLN A 246 -27.11 0.24 -9.90
N SER A 247 -26.83 -0.12 -8.64
CA SER A 247 -27.12 -1.42 -7.99
C SER A 247 -26.91 -2.70 -8.82
N SER A 248 -26.20 -3.73 -8.36
CA SER A 248 -26.41 -4.38 -7.08
C SER A 248 -25.31 -5.42 -6.80
N ALA A 249 -24.69 -5.35 -5.62
CA ALA A 249 -23.90 -6.44 -5.07
C ALA A 249 -24.83 -7.47 -4.42
N LEU A 250 -24.95 -8.66 -5.00
CA LEU A 250 -25.54 -9.82 -4.33
C LEU A 250 -24.42 -10.60 -3.63
N ARG A 251 -24.06 -10.19 -2.40
CA ARG A 251 -23.44 -11.10 -1.43
C ARG A 251 -24.54 -11.69 -0.56
N ARG A 252 -24.98 -12.90 -0.90
CA ARG A 252 -25.74 -13.75 0.02
C ARG A 252 -24.74 -14.44 0.96
N SER A 253 -24.73 -14.05 2.23
CA SER A 253 -24.32 -14.93 3.33
C SER A 253 -25.37 -14.85 4.44
N ALA A 254 -26.01 -15.99 4.72
CA ALA A 254 -26.99 -16.13 5.79
C ALA A 254 -26.28 -16.65 7.06
N ARG A 255 -26.17 -15.75 8.03
CA ARG A 255 -26.42 -15.90 9.48
C ARG A 255 -26.26 -17.30 10.12
N LEU A 256 -25.28 -17.39 11.01
CA LEU A 256 -25.29 -18.26 12.21
C LEU A 256 -26.51 -17.94 13.08
N LYS A 257 -27.26 -18.98 13.48
CA LYS A 257 -28.16 -18.93 14.64
C LYS A 257 -27.62 -19.86 15.72
N ALA A 258 -27.48 -19.30 16.91
CA ALA A 258 -27.37 -20.02 18.17
C ALA A 258 -28.75 -20.11 18.85
N LYS A 259 -28.80 -20.93 19.92
CA LYS A 259 -29.87 -21.24 20.90
C LYS A 259 -30.77 -22.44 20.56
N ASN A 260 -31.04 -23.39 21.46
CA ASN A 260 -30.88 -23.47 22.93
C ASN A 260 -30.28 -24.80 23.35
#